data_AF-A0A950TYN2-F1
#
_entry.id   AF-A0A950TYN2-F1
#
_cell.length_a   1.000
_cell.length_b   1.000
_cell.length_c   1.000
_cell.angle_alpha   90.00
_cell.angle_beta   90.00
_cell.angle_gamma   90.00
#
_symmetry.space_group_name_H-M   'P 1'
#
loop_
_entity.id
_entity.type
_entity.pdbx_description
1 polymer ?
#
loop_
_entity_poly.entity_id
_entity_poly.type
_entity_poly.pdbx_seq_one_letter_code
_entity_poly.pdbx_strand_id
1 'polypeptide(L)'
;MDQITLRNRLLVATAMWREAVGEPLPRLAPGEPAEQLQTFELQVVDRLWEQATPESAREVADRTWDMVHDRPDDDPVKQRVVECHEALARLTHLHD
;
A
#
# COMPACT_ATOMS: atom_id res chain seq x y z
N MET A 1 -1.57 1.45 -19.57
CA MET A 1 -0.28 1.52 -18.85
C MET A 1 0.76 0.77 -19.64
N ASP A 2 1.98 1.29 -19.71
CA ASP A 2 3.12 0.60 -20.34
C ASP A 2 3.63 -0.57 -19.50
N GLN A 3 4.16 -1.61 -20.16
CA GLN A 3 4.70 -2.80 -19.49
C GLN A 3 5.85 -2.46 -18.53
N ILE A 4 6.61 -1.40 -18.82
CA ILE A 4 7.70 -0.91 -17.96
C ILE A 4 7.13 -0.39 -16.63
N THR A 5 6.05 0.39 -16.69
CA THR A 5 5.36 0.92 -15.51
C THR A 5 4.79 -0.20 -14.65
N LEU A 6 4.17 -1.21 -15.27
CA LEU A 6 3.68 -2.40 -14.55
C LEU A 6 4.82 -3.16 -13.86
N ARG A 7 5.94 -3.37 -14.55
CA ARG A 7 7.11 -4.05 -13.96
C ARG A 7 7.67 -3.28 -12.77
N ASN A 8 7.83 -1.96 -12.89
CA ASN A 8 8.37 -1.13 -11.81
C ASN A 8 7.47 -1.15 -10.59
N ARG A 9 6.15 -0.97 -10.78
CA ARG A 9 5.16 -1.07 -9.70
C ARG A 9 5.18 -2.45 -9.02
N LEU A 10 5.27 -3.53 -9.80
CA LEU A 10 5.38 -4.88 -9.25
C LEU A 10 6.66 -5.07 -8.41
N LEU A 11 7.80 -4.58 -8.88
CA LEU A 11 9.06 -4.66 -8.12
C LEU A 11 8.97 -3.91 -6.79
N VAL A 12 8.41 -2.70 -6.78
CA VAL A 12 8.21 -1.90 -5.56
C VAL A 12 7.25 -2.60 -4.60
N ALA A 13 6.08 -3.04 -5.07
CA ALA A 13 5.08 -3.70 -4.24
C ALA A 13 5.60 -5.02 -3.63
N THR A 14 6.34 -5.82 -4.41
CA THR A 14 6.91 -7.09 -3.93
C THR A 14 8.08 -6.88 -2.98
N ALA A 15 8.92 -5.86 -3.18
CA ALA A 15 9.97 -5.49 -2.24
C ALA A 15 9.36 -5.07 -0.90
N MET A 16 8.38 -4.17 -0.93
CA MET A 16 7.68 -3.69 0.26
C MET A 16 6.98 -4.82 1.01
N TRP A 17 6.29 -5.73 0.32
CA TRP A 17 5.70 -6.92 0.95
C TRP A 17 6.75 -7.76 1.70
N ARG A 18 7.88 -8.04 1.05
CA ARG A 18 8.95 -8.84 1.64
C ARG A 18 9.58 -8.14 2.85
N GLU A 19 9.72 -6.83 2.82
CA GLU A 19 10.31 -6.05 3.91
C GLU A 19 9.35 -5.87 5.09
N ALA A 20 8.06 -5.68 4.82
CA ALA A 20 7.06 -5.40 5.85
C ALA A 20 6.44 -6.66 6.45
N VAL A 21 6.09 -7.63 5.61
CA VAL A 21 5.33 -8.82 6.00
C VAL A 21 6.27 -10.01 6.22
N GLY A 22 7.31 -10.16 5.39
CA GLY A 22 8.24 -11.30 5.47
C GLY A 22 7.63 -12.66 5.09
N GLU A 23 6.36 -12.69 4.68
CA GLU A 23 5.63 -13.88 4.26
C GLU A 23 5.72 -14.12 2.75
N PRO A 24 5.46 -15.35 2.25
CA PRO A 24 5.35 -15.59 0.81
C PRO A 24 4.29 -14.70 0.17
N LEU A 25 4.53 -14.31 -1.09
CA LEU A 25 3.61 -13.46 -1.84
C LEU A 25 2.21 -14.10 -1.93
N PRO A 26 1.14 -13.31 -1.74
CA PRO A 26 -0.22 -13.81 -1.80
C PRO A 26 -0.54 -14.29 -3.22
N ARG A 27 -1.37 -15.34 -3.32
CA ARG A 27 -1.85 -15.82 -4.62
C ARG A 27 -2.83 -14.81 -5.20
N LEU A 28 -2.48 -14.23 -6.33
CA LEU A 28 -3.36 -13.32 -7.06
C LEU A 28 -4.34 -14.12 -7.92
N ALA A 29 -5.60 -13.68 -7.96
CA ALA A 29 -6.59 -14.23 -8.88
C ALA A 29 -6.14 -13.97 -10.33
N PRO A 30 -6.37 -14.90 -11.28
CA PRO A 30 -6.07 -14.67 -12.69
C PRO A 30 -6.91 -13.51 -13.24
N GLY A 31 -6.30 -12.62 -14.02
CA GLY A 31 -6.95 -11.42 -14.57
C GLY A 31 -6.01 -10.58 -15.43
N GLU A 32 -6.40 -9.35 -15.75
CA GLU A 32 -5.49 -8.42 -16.44
C GLU A 32 -4.31 -8.05 -15.52
N PRO A 33 -3.08 -7.96 -16.05
CA PRO A 33 -1.89 -7.72 -15.23
C PRO A 33 -1.95 -6.40 -14.46
N ALA A 34 -2.63 -5.39 -15.01
CA ALA A 34 -2.83 -4.11 -14.33
C ALA A 34 -3.77 -4.23 -13.13
N GLU A 35 -4.89 -4.96 -13.29
CA GLU A 35 -5.86 -5.20 -12.22
C GLU A 35 -5.28 -6.12 -11.13
N GLN A 36 -4.53 -7.16 -11.53
CA GLN A 36 -3.84 -8.05 -10.60
C GLN A 36 -2.83 -7.28 -9.75
N LEU A 37 -2.06 -6.40 -10.38
CA LEU A 37 -1.07 -5.59 -9.67
C LEU A 37 -1.73 -4.59 -8.73
N GLN A 38 -2.77 -3.91 -9.17
CA GLN A 38 -3.54 -3.00 -8.31
C GLN A 38 -4.13 -3.75 -7.11
N THR A 39 -4.70 -4.92 -7.33
CA THR A 39 -5.22 -5.79 -6.25
C THR A 39 -4.13 -6.23 -5.29
N PHE A 40 -2.93 -6.51 -5.80
CA PHE A 40 -1.79 -6.84 -4.97
C PHE A 40 -1.33 -5.65 -4.13
N GLU A 41 -1.24 -4.46 -4.73
CA GLU A 41 -0.85 -3.23 -4.04
C GLU A 41 -1.84 -2.88 -2.92
N LEU A 42 -3.15 -3.04 -3.16
CA LEU A 42 -4.17 -2.88 -2.11
C LEU A 42 -3.96 -3.87 -0.97
N GLN A 43 -3.66 -5.14 -1.26
CA GLN A 43 -3.36 -6.13 -0.22
C GLN A 43 -2.10 -5.80 0.57
N VAL A 44 -1.07 -5.24 -0.08
CA VAL A 44 0.16 -4.80 0.59
C VAL A 44 -0.19 -3.69 1.60
N VAL A 45 -0.96 -2.69 1.18
CA VAL A 45 -1.39 -1.57 2.04
C VAL A 45 -2.25 -2.08 3.20
N ASP A 46 -3.28 -2.89 2.93
CA ASP A 46 -4.15 -3.44 3.98
C ASP A 46 -3.34 -4.29 4.97
N ARG A 47 -2.39 -5.13 4.50
CA ARG A 47 -1.56 -5.96 5.40
C ARG A 47 -0.57 -5.17 6.24
N LEU A 48 0.01 -4.12 5.67
CA LEU A 48 0.84 -3.16 6.40
C LEU A 48 0.03 -2.49 7.51
N TRP A 49 -1.21 -2.11 7.18
CA TRP A 49 -2.12 -1.48 8.12
C TRP A 49 -2.59 -2.43 9.23
N GLU A 50 -2.94 -3.67 8.90
CA GLU A 50 -3.32 -4.69 9.89
C GLU A 50 -2.19 -5.01 10.88
N GLN A 51 -0.93 -4.91 10.44
CA GLN A 51 0.24 -5.14 11.29
C GLN A 51 0.74 -3.87 11.98
N ALA A 52 0.22 -2.70 11.61
CA ALA A 52 0.63 -1.43 12.18
C ALA A 52 0.23 -1.37 13.66
N THR A 53 1.22 -1.33 14.55
CA THR A 53 1.04 -0.97 15.96
C THR A 53 1.02 0.56 16.09
N PRO A 54 0.47 1.14 17.17
CA PRO A 54 0.49 2.60 17.37
C PRO A 54 1.91 3.21 17.30
N GLU A 55 2.94 2.45 17.66
CA GLU A 55 4.34 2.86 17.58
C GLU A 55 4.88 2.86 16.14
N SER A 56 4.48 1.88 15.32
CA SER A 56 4.92 1.73 13.92
C SER A 56 3.96 2.36 12.91
N ALA A 57 2.77 2.81 13.33
CA ALA A 57 1.73 3.29 12.43
C ALA A 57 2.17 4.52 11.61
N ARG A 58 2.98 5.39 12.21
CA ARG A 58 3.58 6.54 11.49
C ARG A 58 4.58 6.10 10.42
N GLU A 59 5.41 5.11 10.72
CA GLU A 59 6.38 4.58 9.76
C GLU A 59 5.68 3.83 8.63
N VAL A 60 4.66 3.03 8.95
CA VAL A 60 3.83 2.34 7.95
C VAL A 60 3.16 3.33 7.03
N ALA A 61 2.55 4.39 7.58
CA ALA A 61 1.94 5.47 6.82
C ALA A 61 2.94 6.11 5.85
N ASP A 62 4.10 6.57 6.35
CA ASP A 62 5.14 7.19 5.53
C ASP A 62 5.63 6.29 4.39
N ARG A 63 5.88 5.00 4.67
CA ARG A 63 6.26 4.01 3.64
C ARG A 63 5.17 3.80 2.60
N THR A 64 3.92 3.65 3.02
CA THR A 64 2.80 3.46 2.07
C THR A 64 2.58 4.71 1.23
N TRP A 65 2.85 5.89 1.77
CA TRP A 65 2.78 7.16 1.04
C TRP A 65 3.87 7.28 -0.02
N ASP A 66 5.11 6.88 0.26
CA ASP A 66 6.20 6.89 -0.72
C ASP A 66 5.85 6.09 -2.00
N MET A 67 5.11 4.98 -1.85
CA MET A 67 4.65 4.16 -2.99
C MET A 67 3.63 4.86 -3.90
N VAL A 68 2.82 5.77 -3.34
CA VAL A 68 1.65 6.34 -4.03
C VAL A 68 1.71 7.85 -4.23
N HIS A 69 2.67 8.57 -3.65
CA HIS A 69 2.70 10.03 -3.66
C HIS A 69 2.75 10.63 -5.08
N ASP A 70 3.49 10.01 -5.99
CA ASP A 70 3.64 10.42 -7.39
C ASP A 70 2.45 10.00 -8.28
N ARG A 71 1.52 9.18 -7.75
CA ARG A 71 0.36 8.67 -8.49
C ARG A 71 -0.78 9.68 -8.54
N PRO A 72 -1.66 9.61 -9.55
CA PRO A 72 -2.87 10.42 -9.58
C PRO A 72 -3.79 10.13 -8.39
N ASP A 73 -4.55 11.13 -7.96
CA ASP A 73 -5.47 11.05 -6.82
C ASP A 73 -6.67 10.10 -7.06
N ASP A 74 -6.94 9.77 -8.31
CA ASP A 74 -7.95 8.80 -8.73
C ASP A 74 -7.44 7.34 -8.65
N ASP A 75 -6.14 7.12 -8.38
CA ASP A 75 -5.62 5.76 -8.22
C ASP A 75 -6.18 5.16 -6.91
N PRO A 76 -6.87 3.99 -6.98
CA PRO A 76 -7.55 3.43 -5.82
C PRO A 76 -6.58 3.02 -4.71
N VAL A 77 -5.32 2.71 -5.04
CA VAL A 77 -4.29 2.43 -4.03
C VAL A 77 -3.96 3.70 -3.25
N LYS A 78 -3.85 4.84 -3.94
CA LYS A 78 -3.61 6.14 -3.30
C LYS A 78 -4.77 6.54 -2.40
N GLN A 79 -6.01 6.38 -2.87
CA GLN A 79 -7.20 6.64 -2.06
C GLN A 79 -7.18 5.81 -0.77
N ARG A 80 -6.88 4.51 -0.87
CA ARG A 80 -6.79 3.62 0.28
C ARG A 80 -5.74 4.07 1.31
N VAL A 81 -4.55 4.47 0.85
CA VAL A 81 -3.49 5.00 1.72
C VAL A 81 -3.94 6.28 2.42
N VAL A 82 -4.58 7.19 1.69
CA VAL A 82 -5.13 8.44 2.26
C VAL A 82 -6.16 8.14 3.33
N GLU A 83 -7.09 7.21 3.09
CA GLU A 83 -8.09 6.80 4.09
C GLU A 83 -7.43 6.29 5.39
N CYS A 84 -6.40 5.46 5.28
CA CYS A 84 -5.62 4.98 6.43
C CYS A 84 -4.94 6.14 7.18
N HIS A 85 -4.33 7.09 6.46
CA HIS A 85 -3.69 8.26 7.05
C HIS A 85 -4.69 9.17 7.77
N GLU A 86 -5.85 9.40 7.18
CA GLU A 86 -6.92 10.17 7.80
C GLU A 86 -7.45 9.49 9.07
N ALA A 87 -7.59 8.16 9.07
CA ALA A 87 -7.97 7.41 10.26
C ALA A 87 -6.93 7.57 11.39
N LEU A 88 -5.64 7.49 11.07
CA LEU A 88 -4.53 7.77 12.00
C LEU A 88 -4.57 9.19 12.55
N ALA A 89 -4.77 10.18 11.68
CA ALA A 89 -4.84 11.59 12.06
C ALA A 89 -6.03 11.82 13.01
N ARG A 90 -7.19 11.21 12.74
CA ARG A 90 -8.35 11.27 13.63
C ARG A 90 -8.09 10.66 15.00
N LEU A 91 -7.38 9.53 15.07
CA LEU A 91 -7.03 8.89 16.34
C LEU A 91 -6.05 9.75 17.15
N THR A 92 -5.05 10.34 16.50
CA THR A 92 -4.03 11.17 17.15
C THR A 92 -4.60 12.52 17.61
N HIS A 93 -5.51 13.11 16.83
CA HIS A 93 -6.12 14.41 17.14
C HIS A 93 -7.19 14.34 18.24
N LEU A 94 -7.66 13.14 18.60
CA LEU A 94 -8.56 12.91 19.73
C LEU A 94 -7.80 12.77 21.07
N HIS A 95 -6.47 12.67 21.04
CA HIS A 95 -5.62 12.51 22.23
C HIS A 95 -4.92 13.81 22.67
N ASP A 96 -5.21 14.93 22.01
CA ASP A 96 -4.84 16.29 22.41
C ASP A 96 -6.00 16.98 23.14
#